data_AF-A0A318E0Q1-F1
#
_entry.id   AF-A0A318E0Q1-F1
#
_cell.length_a   1.000
_cell.length_b   1.000
_cell.length_c   1.000
_cell.angle_alpha   90.00
_cell.angle_beta   90.00
_cell.angle_gamma   90.00
#
_symmetry.space_group_name_H-M   'P 1'
#
loop_
_entity.id
_entity.type
_entity.pdbx_description
1 polymer ?
#
loop_
_entity_poly.entity_id
_entity_poly.type
_entity_poly.pdbx_seq_one_letter_code
_entity_poly.pdbx_strand_id
1 'polypeptide(L)'
;MIALVARQPILDKNLNIFSYELLFRGKDSESFNGEQATAQVIMNTLESIGFTNLTEGQPAFINFTAELLKQGIPDLLAPEMVYIEVLETVTVDQKLLSGLETYKEMGFKIVLDDFVFSEDLIPLIKLADYIKIDFIITKGAERKKIITICNQYNSDH
;
A
#
# COMPACT_ATOMS: atom_id res chain seq x y z
N MET A 1 -8.03 23.81 6.15
CA MET A 1 -8.58 22.48 6.52
C MET A 1 -7.56 21.81 7.41
N ILE A 2 -7.95 21.19 8.54
CA ILE A 2 -7.01 20.46 9.40
C ILE A 2 -6.99 19.01 8.89
N ALA A 3 -5.88 18.61 8.27
CA ALA A 3 -5.62 17.22 7.92
C ALA A 3 -5.04 16.49 9.14
N LEU A 4 -5.50 15.26 9.40
CA LEU A 4 -4.94 14.40 10.43
C LEU A 4 -4.21 13.24 9.75
N VAL A 5 -2.96 13.04 10.15
CA VAL A 5 -2.16 11.89 9.74
C VAL A 5 -1.73 11.13 10.99
N ALA A 6 -1.91 9.82 10.97
CA ALA A 6 -1.28 8.92 11.90
C ALA A 6 -0.16 8.17 11.18
N ARG A 7 0.91 7.83 11.92
CA ARG A 7 2.00 6.97 11.44
C ARG A 7 2.05 5.72 12.29
N GLN A 8 2.22 4.57 11.66
CA GLN A 8 2.39 3.29 12.34
C GLN A 8 3.72 2.66 11.93
N PRO A 9 4.63 2.34 12.88
CA PRO A 9 5.89 1.70 12.54
C PRO A 9 5.66 0.26 12.09
N ILE A 10 6.35 -0.12 11.01
CA ILE A 10 6.46 -1.51 10.53
C ILE A 10 7.87 -1.97 10.87
N LEU A 11 7.98 -3.10 11.56
CA LEU A 11 9.25 -3.62 12.06
C LEU A 11 9.73 -4.82 11.24
N ASP A 12 11.05 -4.94 11.10
CA ASP A 12 11.67 -6.16 10.58
C ASP A 12 11.70 -7.28 11.63
N LYS A 13 12.21 -8.45 11.24
CA LYS A 13 12.37 -9.62 12.14
C LYS A 13 13.29 -9.38 13.35
N ASN A 14 14.09 -8.32 13.32
CA ASN A 14 15.01 -7.92 14.39
C ASN A 14 14.46 -6.77 15.24
N LEU A 15 13.19 -6.37 15.02
CA LEU A 15 12.53 -5.23 15.68
C LEU A 15 13.11 -3.86 15.32
N ASN A 16 13.86 -3.74 14.23
CA ASN A 16 14.24 -2.45 13.69
C ASN A 16 13.10 -1.87 12.86
N ILE A 17 13.00 -0.54 12.82
CA ILE A 17 12.06 0.16 11.93
C ILE A 17 12.46 -0.18 10.49
N PHE A 18 11.57 -0.89 9.80
CA PHE A 18 11.68 -1.18 8.38
C PHE A 18 11.06 -0.07 7.54
N SER A 19 9.88 0.40 7.97
CA SER A 19 9.07 1.38 7.25
C SER A 19 8.01 1.97 8.18
N TYR A 20 7.22 2.91 7.67
CA TYR A 20 5.97 3.33 8.31
C TYR A 20 4.78 3.07 7.40
N GLU A 21 3.61 2.97 7.98
CA GLU A 21 2.33 3.14 7.29
C GLU A 21 1.76 4.51 7.66
N LEU A 22 1.36 5.29 6.66
CA LEU A 22 0.73 6.59 6.86
C LEU A 22 -0.77 6.48 6.64
N LEU A 23 -1.52 6.77 7.70
CA LEU A 23 -2.97 6.70 7.73
C LEU A 23 -3.55 8.11 7.73
N PHE A 24 -4.07 8.52 6.57
CA PHE A 24 -4.68 9.83 6.38
C PHE A 24 -6.16 9.78 6.74
N ARG A 25 -6.62 10.70 7.60
CA ARG A 25 -8.03 10.80 8.02
C ARG A 25 -8.55 12.23 7.79
N GLY A 26 -9.69 12.32 7.11
CA GLY A 26 -10.49 13.54 7.02
C GLY A 26 -11.36 13.75 8.27
N LYS A 27 -11.88 14.98 8.46
CA LYS A 27 -12.72 15.35 9.62
C LYS A 27 -14.08 14.64 9.65
N ASP A 28 -14.57 14.19 8.49
CA ASP A 28 -15.81 13.43 8.34
C ASP A 28 -15.47 11.96 8.05
N SER A 29 -15.09 11.25 9.12
CA SER A 29 -14.49 9.91 9.09
C SER A 29 -15.45 8.76 8.74
N GLU A 30 -16.65 9.04 8.22
CA GLU A 30 -17.63 8.00 7.84
C GLU A 30 -17.85 7.87 6.33
N SER A 31 -17.26 8.76 5.52
CA SER A 31 -17.22 8.56 4.07
C SER A 31 -16.01 9.29 3.53
N PHE A 32 -15.04 8.51 3.03
CA PHE A 32 -14.05 8.96 2.07
C PHE A 32 -14.72 9.35 0.74
N ASN A 33 -15.78 10.17 0.76
CA ASN A 33 -16.58 10.60 -0.39
C ASN A 33 -15.90 11.79 -1.11
N GLY A 34 -14.60 11.68 -1.32
CA GLY A 34 -13.80 12.70 -1.99
C GLY A 34 -12.37 12.23 -2.13
N GLU A 35 -12.11 11.34 -3.08
CA GLU A 35 -10.76 10.87 -3.41
C GLU A 35 -9.82 12.05 -3.73
N GLN A 36 -10.35 13.12 -4.33
CA GLN A 36 -9.63 14.38 -4.53
C GLN A 36 -9.22 15.06 -3.22
N ALA A 37 -10.07 14.99 -2.18
CA ALA A 37 -9.71 15.48 -0.85
C ALA A 37 -8.62 14.62 -0.22
N THR A 38 -8.61 13.30 -0.46
CA THR A 38 -7.56 12.39 0.00
C THR A 38 -6.20 12.71 -0.63
N ALA A 39 -6.14 12.88 -1.96
CA ALA A 39 -4.91 13.27 -2.64
C ALA A 39 -4.37 14.62 -2.14
N GLN A 40 -5.25 15.61 -1.98
CA GLN A 40 -4.88 16.91 -1.44
C GLN A 40 -4.42 16.82 0.03
N VAL A 41 -5.03 15.96 0.83
CA VAL A 41 -4.62 15.69 2.22
C VAL A 41 -3.24 15.07 2.27
N ILE A 42 -2.95 14.08 1.41
CA ILE A 42 -1.61 13.49 1.28
C ILE A 42 -0.61 14.60 0.96
N MET A 43 -0.80 15.32 -0.15
CA MET A 43 0.11 16.37 -0.62
C MET A 43 0.34 17.46 0.43
N ASN A 44 -0.73 18.03 1.01
CA ASN A 44 -0.63 19.07 2.03
C ASN A 44 0.11 18.59 3.28
N THR A 45 -0.11 17.34 3.69
CA THR A 45 0.55 16.77 4.86
C THR A 45 2.04 16.57 4.60
N LEU A 46 2.39 16.07 3.42
CA LEU A 46 3.79 15.90 3.01
C LEU A 46 4.52 17.24 2.89
N GLU A 47 3.87 18.28 2.37
CA GLU A 47 4.42 19.63 2.27
C GLU A 47 4.58 20.31 3.64
N SER A 48 3.60 20.17 4.54
CA SER A 48 3.58 20.91 5.81
C SER A 48 4.44 20.30 6.91
N ILE A 49 4.37 18.98 7.10
CA ILE A 49 5.13 18.27 8.15
C ILE A 49 6.50 17.82 7.60
N GLY A 50 6.57 17.53 6.31
CA GLY A 50 7.73 16.92 5.66
C GLY A 50 7.70 15.40 5.76
N PHE A 51 7.83 14.72 4.61
CA PHE A 51 7.82 13.26 4.55
C PHE A 51 8.88 12.63 5.45
N THR A 52 10.14 13.10 5.38
CA THR A 52 11.25 12.61 6.20
C THR A 52 10.98 12.71 7.70
N ASN A 53 10.28 13.75 8.15
CA ASN A 53 9.93 13.90 9.57
C ASN A 53 8.85 12.90 9.99
N LEU A 54 7.89 12.61 9.11
CA LEU A 54 6.84 11.62 9.36
C LEU A 54 7.40 10.20 9.40
N THR A 55 8.38 9.89 8.55
CA THR A 55 8.83 8.52 8.31
C THR A 55 10.24 8.23 8.80
N GLU A 56 10.87 9.17 9.50
CA GLU A 56 12.25 9.07 9.99
C GLU A 56 13.24 8.70 8.85
N GLY A 57 12.94 9.20 7.64
CA GLY A 57 13.73 8.96 6.43
C GLY A 57 13.51 7.60 5.76
N GLN A 58 12.63 6.75 6.28
CA GLN A 58 12.24 5.50 5.62
C GLN A 58 11.16 5.75 4.56
N PRO A 59 11.03 4.87 3.55
CA PRO A 59 9.84 4.82 2.73
C PRO A 59 8.60 4.58 3.60
N ALA A 60 7.42 4.90 3.07
CA ALA A 60 6.17 4.60 3.76
C ALA A 60 5.13 3.97 2.86
N PHE A 61 4.33 3.10 3.47
CA PHE A 61 3.15 2.49 2.90
C PHE A 61 2.04 3.54 2.92
N ILE A 62 1.38 3.73 1.78
CA ILE A 62 0.22 4.61 1.65
C ILE A 62 -0.88 3.84 0.93
N ASN A 63 -2.06 3.82 1.56
CA ASN A 63 -3.24 3.16 1.02
C ASN A 63 -3.79 3.91 -0.19
N PHE A 64 -3.88 3.20 -1.32
CA PHE A 64 -4.48 3.70 -2.55
C PHE A 64 -5.72 2.88 -2.93
N THR A 65 -6.84 3.57 -3.09
CA THR A 65 -8.05 2.97 -3.68
C THR A 65 -7.85 2.80 -5.19
N ALA A 66 -8.65 1.92 -5.83
CA ALA A 66 -8.65 1.79 -7.29
C ALA A 66 -8.82 3.14 -8.01
N GLU A 67 -9.65 4.03 -7.48
CA GLU A 67 -9.90 5.34 -8.09
C GLU A 67 -8.70 6.27 -7.96
N LEU A 68 -7.98 6.28 -6.84
CA LEU A 68 -6.74 7.06 -6.70
C LEU A 68 -5.65 6.56 -7.66
N LEU A 69 -5.53 5.25 -7.84
CA LEU A 69 -4.62 4.64 -8.82
C LEU A 69 -5.03 5.05 -10.25
N LYS A 70 -6.32 4.98 -10.59
CA LYS A 70 -6.83 5.37 -11.92
C LYS A 70 -6.69 6.86 -12.19
N GLN A 71 -6.64 7.71 -11.17
CA GLN A 71 -6.46 9.16 -11.27
C GLN A 71 -4.98 9.57 -11.38
N GLY A 72 -4.03 8.63 -11.30
CA GLY A 72 -2.60 8.93 -11.40
C GLY A 72 -2.03 9.60 -10.16
N ILE A 73 -2.67 9.44 -8.98
CA ILE A 73 -2.19 10.09 -7.75
C ILE A 73 -0.77 9.65 -7.36
N PRO A 74 -0.36 8.38 -7.49
CA PRO A 74 1.02 8.00 -7.22
C PRO A 74 2.05 8.73 -8.09
N ASP A 75 1.70 9.21 -9.29
CA ASP A 75 2.60 9.95 -10.20
C ASP A 75 3.16 11.24 -9.56
N LEU A 76 2.48 11.75 -8.54
CA LEU A 76 2.87 12.95 -7.81
C LEU A 76 3.94 12.69 -6.74
N LEU A 77 4.30 11.43 -6.50
CA LEU A 77 5.18 10.99 -5.42
C LEU A 77 6.46 10.37 -5.99
N ALA A 78 7.54 10.43 -5.22
CA ALA A 78 8.79 9.79 -5.60
C ALA A 78 8.74 8.29 -5.25
N PRO A 79 9.08 7.37 -6.17
CA PRO A 79 9.02 5.93 -5.95
C PRO A 79 9.86 5.43 -4.77
N GLU A 80 10.98 6.10 -4.47
CA GLU A 80 11.85 5.80 -3.34
C GLU A 80 11.25 6.19 -1.99
N MET A 81 10.23 7.05 -1.98
CA MET A 81 9.57 7.51 -0.76
C MET A 81 8.36 6.65 -0.41
N VAL A 82 7.65 6.08 -1.39
CA VAL A 82 6.32 5.50 -1.15
C VAL A 82 6.20 4.09 -1.70
N TYR A 83 5.61 3.21 -0.89
CA TYR A 83 5.11 1.93 -1.33
C TYR A 83 3.60 2.04 -1.55
N ILE A 84 3.14 1.63 -2.73
CA ILE A 84 1.73 1.66 -3.12
C ILE A 84 1.04 0.49 -2.44
N GLU A 85 0.22 0.79 -1.44
CA GLU A 85 -0.56 -0.21 -0.72
C GLU A 85 -1.96 -0.35 -1.33
N VAL A 86 -2.21 -1.53 -1.90
CA VAL A 86 -3.45 -1.88 -2.56
C VAL A 86 -4.36 -2.57 -1.54
N LEU A 87 -5.52 -1.98 -1.29
CA LEU A 87 -6.52 -2.49 -0.37
C LEU A 87 -7.09 -3.84 -0.83
N GLU A 88 -7.44 -4.68 0.13
CA GLU A 88 -8.07 -6.00 -0.05
C GLU A 88 -9.46 -5.92 -0.71
N THR A 89 -10.12 -4.76 -0.60
CA THR A 89 -11.44 -4.49 -1.19
C THR A 89 -11.41 -4.11 -2.67
N VAL A 90 -10.21 -3.99 -3.27
CA VAL A 90 -10.07 -3.60 -4.67
C VAL A 90 -10.63 -4.66 -5.61
N THR A 91 -11.34 -4.24 -6.66
CA THR A 91 -11.71 -5.15 -7.75
C THR A 91 -10.53 -5.33 -8.70
N VAL A 92 -10.10 -6.58 -8.90
CA VAL A 92 -9.04 -6.90 -9.87
C VAL A 92 -9.62 -6.81 -11.28
N ASP A 93 -9.16 -5.83 -12.05
CA ASP A 93 -9.46 -5.67 -13.46
C ASP A 93 -8.18 -5.36 -14.27
N GLN A 94 -8.27 -5.45 -15.59
CA GLN A 94 -7.12 -5.23 -16.47
C GLN A 94 -6.55 -3.81 -16.33
N LYS A 95 -7.39 -2.81 -16.00
CA LYS A 95 -6.97 -1.42 -15.88
C LYS A 95 -6.12 -1.22 -14.62
N LEU A 96 -6.52 -1.83 -13.51
CA LEU A 96 -5.75 -1.85 -12.27
C LEU A 96 -4.40 -2.54 -12.50
N LEU A 97 -4.41 -3.74 -13.10
CA LEU A 97 -3.18 -4.51 -13.33
C LEU A 97 -2.18 -3.75 -14.20
N SER A 98 -2.61 -3.19 -15.33
CA SER A 98 -1.72 -2.41 -16.19
C SER A 98 -1.23 -1.11 -15.52
N GLY A 99 -2.04 -0.50 -14.65
CA GLY A 99 -1.60 0.64 -13.84
C GLY A 99 -0.50 0.24 -12.85
N LEU A 100 -0.68 -0.86 -12.13
CA LEU A 100 0.32 -1.37 -11.18
C LEU A 100 1.61 -1.82 -11.89
N GLU A 101 1.51 -2.44 -13.06
CA GLU A 101 2.67 -2.76 -13.91
C GLU A 101 3.45 -1.50 -14.28
N THR A 102 2.76 -0.46 -14.74
CA THR A 102 3.37 0.85 -15.06
C THR A 102 4.08 1.42 -13.82
N TYR A 103 3.45 1.35 -12.65
CA TYR A 103 4.07 1.83 -11.40
C TYR A 103 5.32 1.04 -11.01
N LYS A 104 5.33 -0.29 -11.20
CA LYS A 104 6.55 -1.08 -11.02
C LYS A 104 7.65 -0.66 -11.96
N GLU A 105 7.34 -0.42 -13.24
CA GLU A 105 8.32 0.06 -14.23
C GLU A 105 8.90 1.43 -13.86
N MET A 106 8.11 2.28 -13.19
CA MET A 106 8.55 3.57 -12.64
C MET A 106 9.39 3.42 -11.36
N GLY A 107 9.52 2.21 -10.81
CA GLY A 107 10.31 1.92 -9.62
C GLY A 107 9.54 1.90 -8.31
N PHE A 108 8.20 2.03 -8.34
CA PHE A 108 7.39 1.88 -7.13
C PHE A 108 7.37 0.42 -6.69
N LYS A 109 7.28 0.22 -5.38
CA LYS A 109 6.98 -1.10 -4.82
C LYS A 109 5.49 -1.21 -4.50
N ILE A 110 4.94 -2.39 -4.75
CA ILE A 110 3.53 -2.70 -4.55
C ILE A 110 3.38 -3.55 -3.29
N VAL A 111 2.41 -3.19 -2.45
CA VAL A 111 2.02 -3.91 -1.23
C VAL A 111 0.57 -4.36 -1.39
N LEU A 112 0.28 -5.60 -1.03
CA LEU A 112 -1.10 -6.07 -0.85
C LEU A 112 -1.47 -6.04 0.63
N ASP A 113 -2.54 -5.33 0.98
CA ASP A 113 -3.03 -5.24 2.36
C ASP A 113 -3.93 -6.43 2.72
N ASP A 114 -3.96 -6.78 4.02
CA ASP A 114 -4.79 -7.83 4.65
C ASP A 114 -5.12 -9.04 3.75
N PHE A 115 -4.07 -9.61 3.15
CA PHE A 115 -4.22 -10.55 2.04
C PHE A 115 -4.82 -11.89 2.47
N VAL A 116 -5.94 -12.24 1.82
CA VAL A 116 -6.59 -13.56 1.91
C VAL A 116 -6.57 -14.20 0.53
N PHE A 117 -5.93 -15.36 0.41
CA PHE A 117 -5.71 -15.99 -0.88
C PHE A 117 -7.02 -16.35 -1.60
N SER A 118 -7.09 -15.94 -2.87
CA SER A 118 -8.03 -16.39 -3.89
C SER A 118 -7.29 -16.52 -5.22
N GLU A 119 -7.72 -17.42 -6.10
CA GLU A 119 -7.09 -17.63 -7.42
C GLU A 119 -7.12 -16.36 -8.28
N ASP A 120 -8.18 -15.56 -8.17
CA ASP A 120 -8.35 -14.29 -8.89
C ASP A 120 -7.29 -13.24 -8.50
N LEU A 121 -6.62 -13.41 -7.36
CA LEU A 121 -5.57 -12.51 -6.88
C LEU A 121 -4.17 -12.88 -7.40
N ILE A 122 -4.00 -14.01 -8.09
CA ILE A 122 -2.70 -14.44 -8.63
C ILE A 122 -2.01 -13.34 -9.47
N PRO A 123 -2.71 -12.59 -10.34
CA PRO A 123 -2.10 -11.47 -11.06
C PRO A 123 -1.54 -10.39 -10.13
N LEU A 124 -2.21 -10.07 -9.03
CA LEU A 124 -1.72 -9.12 -8.03
C LEU A 124 -0.53 -9.69 -7.25
N ILE A 125 -0.55 -10.97 -6.89
CA ILE A 125 0.57 -11.63 -6.20
C ILE A 125 1.86 -11.44 -7.00
N LYS A 126 1.82 -11.69 -8.31
CA LYS A 126 2.97 -11.56 -9.23
C LYS A 126 3.56 -10.15 -9.29
N LEU A 127 2.74 -9.13 -9.02
CA LEU A 127 3.18 -7.73 -8.99
C LEU A 127 3.64 -7.30 -7.59
N ALA A 128 3.19 -7.96 -6.54
CA ALA A 128 3.46 -7.56 -5.16
C ALA A 128 4.94 -7.74 -4.78
N ASP A 129 5.54 -6.70 -4.21
CA ASP A 129 6.85 -6.75 -3.56
C ASP A 129 6.72 -7.10 -2.08
N TYR A 130 5.60 -6.71 -1.46
CA TYR A 130 5.25 -7.06 -0.10
C TYR A 130 3.79 -7.51 -0.01
N ILE A 131 3.51 -8.43 0.90
CA ILE A 131 2.16 -8.92 1.17
C ILE A 131 1.97 -8.89 2.68
N LYS A 132 0.99 -8.12 3.16
CA LYS A 132 0.59 -8.09 4.57
C LYS A 132 -0.37 -9.25 4.83
N ILE A 133 -0.14 -9.95 5.94
CA ILE A 133 -0.96 -11.08 6.38
C ILE A 133 -1.47 -10.77 7.78
N ASP A 134 -2.78 -10.81 7.97
CA ASP A 134 -3.38 -10.71 9.30
C ASP A 134 -3.20 -12.05 10.06
N PHE A 135 -2.48 -12.01 11.18
CA PHE A 135 -2.18 -13.20 11.98
C PHE A 135 -3.34 -13.61 12.93
N ILE A 136 -4.31 -12.74 13.17
CA ILE A 136 -5.52 -13.03 13.94
C ILE A 136 -6.49 -13.84 13.06
N ILE A 137 -6.65 -13.45 11.79
CA ILE A 137 -7.59 -14.05 10.84
C ILE A 137 -6.98 -15.30 10.20
N THR A 138 -5.78 -15.18 9.63
CA THR A 138 -5.12 -16.29 8.91
C THR A 138 -4.50 -17.27 9.90
N LYS A 139 -4.88 -18.55 9.86
CA LYS A 139 -4.38 -19.58 10.80
C LYS A 139 -3.11 -20.26 10.31
N GLY A 140 -2.35 -20.90 11.19
CA GLY A 140 -0.99 -21.41 10.90
C GLY A 140 -0.84 -22.32 9.67
N ALA A 141 -1.82 -23.21 9.40
CA ALA A 141 -1.78 -24.06 8.21
C ALA A 141 -2.04 -23.27 6.91
N GLU A 142 -2.90 -22.25 6.98
CA GLU A 142 -3.23 -21.35 5.88
C GLU A 142 -2.08 -20.40 5.58
N ARG A 143 -1.43 -19.84 6.61
CA ARG A 143 -0.21 -19.00 6.44
C ARG A 143 0.86 -19.73 5.65
N LYS A 144 1.12 -21.01 5.97
CA LYS A 144 2.09 -21.83 5.23
C LYS A 144 1.71 -21.99 3.76
N LYS A 145 0.41 -22.19 3.47
CA LYS A 145 -0.08 -22.29 2.09
C LYS A 145 0.12 -20.97 1.35
N ILE A 146 -0.26 -19.84 1.96
CA ILE A 146 -0.09 -18.52 1.36
C ILE A 146 1.38 -18.26 1.05
N ILE A 147 2.29 -18.49 2.01
CA ILE A 147 3.74 -18.33 1.80
C ILE A 147 4.23 -19.18 0.62
N THR A 148 3.82 -20.45 0.54
CA THR A 148 4.19 -21.33 -0.59
C THR A 148 3.69 -20.79 -1.92
N ILE A 149 2.43 -20.34 -1.98
CA ILE A 149 1.81 -19.78 -3.19
C ILE A 149 2.52 -18.49 -3.61
N CYS A 150 2.71 -17.55 -2.68
CA CYS A 150 3.40 -16.29 -2.96
C CYS A 150 4.82 -16.55 -3.46
N ASN A 151 5.57 -17.46 -2.83
CA ASN A 151 6.91 -17.82 -3.28
C ASN A 151 6.89 -18.45 -4.69
N GLN A 152 5.91 -19.28 -5.01
CA GLN A 152 5.76 -19.90 -6.33
C GLN A 152 5.55 -18.86 -7.44
N TYR A 153 4.82 -17.78 -7.17
CA TYR A 153 4.50 -16.76 -8.17
C TYR A 153 5.44 -15.55 -8.16
N ASN A 154 6.24 -15.36 -7.10
CA ASN A 154 7.24 -14.29 -6.96
C ASN A 154 8.69 -14.80 -6.97
N SER A 155 8.94 -15.94 -7.63
CA SER A 155 10.29 -16.56 -7.67
C SER A 155 11.34 -15.78 -8.50
N ASP A 156 10.95 -14.71 -9.20
CA ASP A 156 11.78 -14.02 -10.21
C ASP A 156 12.36 -12.66 -9.74
N HIS A 157 12.50 -12.42 -8.43
CA HIS A 157 13.20 -11.27 -7.85
C HIS A 157 14.32 -11.67 -6.89
#